data_AF-A0A8H4B6A2-F1
#
_entry.id   AF-A0A8H4B6A2-F1
#
_cell.length_a   1.000
_cell.length_b   1.000
_cell.length_c   1.000
_cell.angle_alpha   90.00
_cell.angle_beta   90.00
_cell.angle_gamma   90.00
#
_symmetry.space_group_name_H-M   'P 1'
#
loop_
_entity.id
_entity.type
_entity.pdbx_description
1 polymer ?
#
loop_
_entity_poly.entity_id
_entity_poly.type
_entity_poly.pdbx_seq_one_letter_code
_entity_poly.pdbx_strand_id
1 'polypeptide(L)'
;MSAIVYSFEALNFNGICKTIAISLCPLIGQYDGIEPVCYSRNVELSGNIIFQPSTLIIDVVAIVMTMIMIYHIRSKYTAVGRQEIVMYFYMYMLTTLLDMLLVTGIIPTSSSAYPWFTAIHIGCICATYWCLLLNGFVGFQFAEDGTPLSLWSIRISTFVWFIITGFLAIGTFKGVGALSYQNQAALWIFYIVLNYVMFFIYIISQIILVINTLDDRWPLGDILFAAAFFAIGQVLMYVFSVVICDNTKHYVDGMFFGAICNLLTVMMIYKYWDSITKEDLEFSVGSKQNVWEVKELLGEDELSQTYASYQQQPAPTTPQHYQPYEQHPY
;
A
#
# COMPACT_ATOMS: atom_id res chain seq x y z
N MET A 1 -0.12 -39.89 3.35
CA MET A 1 -0.89 -38.96 4.19
C MET A 1 0.00 -38.59 5.36
N SER A 2 0.87 -37.60 5.16
CA SER A 2 1.70 -37.07 6.24
C SER A 2 0.78 -36.30 7.18
N ALA A 3 0.81 -36.67 8.47
CA ALA A 3 0.01 -36.05 9.51
C ALA A 3 0.28 -34.54 9.56
N ILE A 4 -0.78 -33.76 9.76
CA ILE A 4 -0.76 -32.30 9.84
C ILE A 4 0.18 -31.88 10.98
N VAL A 5 1.39 -31.39 10.64
CA VAL A 5 2.34 -30.79 11.60
C VAL A 5 2.26 -29.27 11.49
N TYR A 6 1.09 -28.69 11.75
CA TYR A 6 1.06 -27.27 12.09
C TYR A 6 1.60 -27.13 13.51
N SER A 7 2.89 -26.81 13.64
CA SER A 7 3.48 -26.46 14.93
C SER A 7 3.50 -24.94 15.04
N PHE A 8 2.60 -24.35 15.82
CA PHE A 8 2.71 -22.96 16.21
C PHE A 8 3.50 -22.85 17.51
N GLU A 9 4.64 -22.18 17.47
CA GLU A 9 5.44 -21.87 18.64
C GLU A 9 5.37 -20.36 18.87
N ALA A 10 4.77 -19.94 19.98
CA ALA A 10 4.74 -18.52 20.33
C ALA A 10 6.17 -18.01 20.57
N LEU A 11 6.47 -16.79 20.13
CA LEU A 11 7.78 -16.14 20.26
C LEU A 11 8.93 -16.83 19.50
N ASN A 12 8.62 -17.81 18.65
CA ASN A 12 9.60 -18.59 17.88
C ASN A 12 9.15 -18.73 16.41
N PHE A 13 10.06 -18.53 15.46
CA PHE A 13 9.76 -18.66 14.04
C PHE A 13 9.94 -20.09 13.50
N ASN A 14 10.48 -21.03 14.29
CA ASN A 14 10.72 -22.42 13.86
C ASN A 14 9.49 -23.07 13.21
N GLY A 15 8.33 -22.92 13.85
CA GLY A 15 7.08 -23.50 13.38
C GLY A 15 6.58 -22.87 12.07
N ILE A 16 6.69 -21.54 11.98
CA ILE A 16 6.35 -20.78 10.78
C ILE A 16 7.29 -21.19 9.63
N CYS A 17 8.59 -21.21 9.89
CA CYS A 17 9.61 -21.50 8.89
C CYS A 17 9.61 -22.94 8.38
N LYS A 18 9.14 -23.89 9.17
CA LYS A 18 8.89 -25.27 8.69
C LYS A 18 7.69 -25.35 7.75
N THR A 19 6.76 -24.40 7.84
CA THR A 19 5.48 -24.43 7.11
C THR A 19 5.53 -23.63 5.81
N ILE A 20 6.31 -22.55 5.77
CA ILE A 20 6.31 -21.55 4.71
C ILE A 20 7.73 -20.99 4.49
N ALA A 21 8.09 -20.81 3.21
CA ALA A 21 9.33 -20.18 2.77
C ALA A 21 9.22 -18.63 2.77
N ILE A 22 9.18 -17.99 3.94
CA ILE A 22 9.32 -16.51 4.02
C ILE A 22 10.80 -16.11 3.98
N SER A 23 11.09 -14.89 3.51
CA SER A 23 12.46 -14.37 3.37
C SER A 23 13.29 -14.41 4.66
N LEU A 24 12.63 -14.41 5.83
CA LEU A 24 13.22 -14.50 7.15
C LEU A 24 13.85 -15.88 7.46
N CYS A 25 13.28 -16.97 6.97
CA CYS A 25 13.57 -18.32 7.44
C CYS A 25 14.99 -18.83 7.18
N PRO A 26 15.65 -18.47 6.05
CA PRO A 26 17.05 -18.80 5.85
C PRO A 26 18.01 -18.15 6.86
N LEU A 27 17.56 -17.13 7.60
CA LEU A 27 18.37 -16.36 8.57
C LEU A 27 18.11 -16.74 10.02
N ILE A 28 17.11 -17.59 10.27
CA ILE A 28 16.76 -18.07 11.60
C ILE A 28 17.08 -19.55 11.68
N GLY A 29 17.83 -19.96 12.71
CA GLY A 29 18.26 -21.34 12.91
C GLY A 29 19.79 -21.45 13.04
N GLN A 30 20.29 -22.65 13.33
CA GLN A 30 21.73 -22.90 13.34
C GLN A 30 22.24 -23.23 11.93
N TYR A 31 23.44 -22.75 11.60
CA TYR A 31 24.19 -22.99 10.36
C TYR A 31 23.53 -22.46 9.09
N ASP A 32 22.52 -23.17 8.54
CA ASP A 32 21.96 -22.93 7.20
C ASP A 32 20.48 -22.45 7.22
N GLY A 33 19.99 -22.02 8.40
CA GLY A 33 18.61 -21.57 8.58
C GLY A 33 17.60 -22.73 8.64
N ILE A 34 16.31 -22.42 8.54
CA ILE A 34 15.22 -23.41 8.57
C ILE A 34 14.57 -23.48 7.20
N GLU A 35 14.64 -24.66 6.58
CA GLU A 35 13.97 -24.95 5.31
C GLU A 35 12.53 -25.45 5.56
N PRO A 36 11.54 -25.00 4.76
CA PRO A 36 10.18 -25.50 4.83
C PRO A 36 10.08 -26.97 4.39
N VAL A 37 9.13 -27.70 4.96
CA VAL A 37 8.89 -29.12 4.62
C VAL A 37 8.42 -29.28 3.17
N CYS A 38 7.67 -28.32 2.65
CA CYS A 38 7.16 -28.31 1.29
C CYS A 38 7.16 -26.88 0.73
N TYR A 39 7.71 -26.70 -0.47
CA TYR A 39 7.70 -25.45 -1.22
C TYR A 39 7.51 -25.70 -2.72
N SER A 40 7.18 -24.65 -3.46
CA SER A 40 6.99 -24.71 -4.92
C SER A 40 8.30 -25.04 -5.65
N ARG A 41 8.23 -25.92 -6.65
CA ARG A 41 9.39 -26.42 -7.38
C ARG A 41 10.14 -25.28 -8.08
N ASN A 42 11.46 -25.31 -7.96
CA ASN A 42 12.34 -24.38 -8.65
C ASN A 42 12.39 -24.66 -10.16
N VAL A 43 12.48 -23.60 -10.95
CA VAL A 43 12.60 -23.69 -12.41
C VAL A 43 13.93 -23.10 -12.84
N GLU A 44 14.63 -23.82 -13.72
CA GLU A 44 15.85 -23.33 -14.33
C GLU A 44 15.49 -22.51 -15.58
N LEU A 45 15.88 -21.25 -15.60
CA LEU A 45 15.69 -20.34 -16.73
C LEU A 45 17.05 -19.78 -17.15
N SER A 46 17.51 -20.15 -18.35
CA SER A 46 18.76 -19.63 -18.94
C SER A 46 20.01 -19.80 -18.05
N GLY A 47 20.11 -20.92 -17.33
CA GLY A 47 21.23 -21.23 -16.44
C GLY A 47 21.13 -20.62 -15.03
N ASN A 48 20.05 -19.88 -14.73
CA ASN A 48 19.73 -19.40 -13.38
C ASN A 48 18.57 -20.23 -12.78
N ILE A 49 18.69 -20.61 -11.52
CA ILE A 49 17.62 -21.31 -10.79
C ILE A 49 16.73 -20.26 -10.14
N ILE A 50 15.46 -20.21 -10.56
CA ILE A 50 14.44 -19.33 -9.98
C ILE A 50 13.67 -20.14 -8.94
N PHE A 51 13.64 -19.63 -7.72
CA PHE A 51 12.86 -20.19 -6.63
C PHE A 51 11.41 -19.67 -6.70
N GLN A 52 10.46 -20.52 -6.31
CA GLN A 52 9.03 -20.19 -6.18
C GLN A 52 8.44 -19.36 -7.36
N PRO A 53 8.52 -19.86 -8.61
CA PRO A 53 8.08 -19.11 -9.79
C PRO A 53 6.57 -18.80 -9.80
N SER A 54 5.76 -19.57 -9.08
CA SER A 54 4.33 -19.30 -8.92
C SER A 54 4.08 -17.97 -8.21
N THR A 55 4.80 -17.72 -7.11
CA THR A 55 4.66 -16.49 -6.30
C THR A 55 5.21 -15.29 -7.05
N LEU A 56 6.34 -15.46 -7.76
CA LEU A 56 6.92 -14.44 -8.64
C LEU A 56 5.89 -13.83 -9.61
N ILE A 57 5.09 -14.67 -10.27
CA ILE A 57 4.09 -14.20 -11.23
C ILE A 57 3.06 -13.31 -10.53
N ILE A 58 2.64 -13.68 -9.31
CA ILE A 58 1.69 -12.89 -8.53
C ILE A 58 2.32 -11.59 -8.05
N ASP A 59 3.58 -11.57 -7.65
CA ASP A 59 4.28 -10.36 -7.25
C ASP A 59 4.39 -9.36 -8.41
N VAL A 60 4.70 -9.85 -9.62
CA VAL A 60 4.69 -9.01 -10.83
C VAL A 60 3.31 -8.41 -11.08
N VAL A 61 2.25 -9.23 -10.99
CA VAL A 61 0.86 -8.74 -11.13
C VAL A 61 0.54 -7.72 -10.04
N ALA A 62 0.93 -7.96 -8.80
CA ALA A 62 0.69 -7.07 -7.67
C ALA A 62 1.39 -5.71 -7.86
N ILE A 63 2.63 -5.71 -8.36
CA ILE A 63 3.39 -4.50 -8.67
C ILE A 63 2.69 -3.70 -9.79
N VAL A 64 2.26 -4.35 -10.88
CA VAL A 64 1.53 -3.70 -11.99
C VAL A 64 0.20 -3.11 -11.51
N MET A 65 -0.58 -3.89 -10.75
CA MET A 65 -1.86 -3.43 -10.19
C MET A 65 -1.66 -2.26 -9.23
N THR A 66 -0.60 -2.27 -8.42
CA THR A 66 -0.26 -1.17 -7.51
C THR A 66 0.09 0.10 -8.28
N MET A 67 0.84 0.00 -9.39
CA MET A 67 1.11 1.14 -10.25
C MET A 67 -0.18 1.76 -10.84
N ILE A 68 -1.13 0.93 -11.29
CA ILE A 68 -2.42 1.40 -11.81
C ILE A 68 -3.21 2.12 -10.71
N MET A 69 -3.26 1.57 -9.49
CA MET A 69 -3.92 2.21 -8.35
C MET A 69 -3.29 3.57 -8.03
N ILE A 70 -1.95 3.65 -7.95
CA ILE A 70 -1.23 4.91 -7.72
C ILE A 70 -1.56 5.94 -8.81
N TYR A 71 -1.62 5.52 -10.08
CA TYR A 71 -1.99 6.40 -11.19
C TYR A 71 -3.40 6.99 -11.00
N HIS A 72 -4.40 6.15 -10.68
CA HIS A 72 -5.76 6.62 -10.45
C HIS A 72 -5.87 7.56 -9.23
N ILE A 73 -5.20 7.25 -8.12
CA ILE A 73 -5.21 8.12 -6.94
C ILE A 73 -4.63 9.50 -7.28
N ARG A 74 -3.52 9.54 -8.03
CA ARG A 74 -2.87 10.80 -8.43
C ARG A 74 -3.68 11.58 -9.45
N SER A 75 -4.58 10.94 -10.19
CA SER A 75 -5.47 11.62 -11.13
C SER A 75 -6.59 12.41 -10.46
N LYS A 76 -6.91 12.13 -9.18
CA LYS A 76 -7.87 12.93 -8.40
C LYS A 76 -7.20 14.21 -7.88
N TYR A 77 -7.84 15.37 -8.08
CA TYR A 77 -7.26 16.68 -7.71
C TYR A 77 -7.61 17.15 -6.29
N THR A 78 -8.78 16.79 -5.79
CA THR A 78 -9.39 17.34 -4.55
C THR A 78 -9.67 16.29 -3.46
N ALA A 79 -9.28 15.03 -3.67
CA ALA A 79 -9.57 13.94 -2.73
C ALA A 79 -8.82 14.08 -1.39
N VAL A 80 -9.55 13.89 -0.29
CA VAL A 80 -9.04 13.87 1.08
C VAL A 80 -8.09 12.68 1.30
N GLY A 81 -6.96 12.91 1.96
CA GLY A 81 -5.95 11.91 2.31
C GLY A 81 -5.15 11.39 1.11
N ARG A 82 -5.22 12.06 -0.03
CA ARG A 82 -4.61 11.60 -1.30
C ARG A 82 -3.10 11.39 -1.19
N GLN A 83 -2.37 12.30 -0.56
CA GLN A 83 -0.91 12.21 -0.51
C GLN A 83 -0.46 11.17 0.53
N GLU A 84 -1.24 11.02 1.59
CA GLU A 84 -1.08 10.09 2.69
C GLU A 84 -1.29 8.64 2.22
N ILE A 85 -2.36 8.37 1.47
CA ILE A 85 -2.66 7.01 1.00
C ILE A 85 -1.70 6.58 -0.11
N VAL A 86 -1.24 7.51 -0.95
CA VAL A 86 -0.23 7.23 -1.98
C VAL A 86 1.07 6.74 -1.35
N MET A 87 1.45 7.27 -0.18
CA MET A 87 2.62 6.78 0.56
C MET A 87 2.46 5.30 0.95
N TYR A 88 1.27 4.89 1.40
CA TYR A 88 0.98 3.48 1.70
C TYR A 88 1.18 2.58 0.47
N PHE A 89 0.64 2.97 -0.69
CA PHE A 89 0.81 2.20 -1.93
C PHE A 89 2.27 2.16 -2.41
N TYR A 90 3.05 3.22 -2.24
CA TYR A 90 4.49 3.18 -2.51
C TYR A 90 5.24 2.23 -1.58
N MET A 91 4.88 2.18 -0.29
CA MET A 91 5.47 1.25 0.67
C MET A 91 5.10 -0.21 0.37
N TYR A 92 3.84 -0.46 -0.03
CA TYR A 92 3.41 -1.77 -0.48
C TYR A 92 4.17 -2.21 -1.74
N MET A 93 4.27 -1.34 -2.75
CA MET A 93 5.04 -1.61 -3.97
C MET A 93 6.51 -1.95 -3.68
N LEU A 94 7.15 -1.18 -2.79
CA LEU A 94 8.54 -1.44 -2.37
C LEU A 94 8.66 -2.78 -1.65
N THR A 95 7.70 -3.10 -0.77
CA THR A 95 7.66 -4.37 -0.04
C THR A 95 7.52 -5.56 -1.00
N THR A 96 6.57 -5.52 -1.93
CA THR A 96 6.39 -6.58 -2.93
C THR A 96 7.60 -6.72 -3.86
N LEU A 97 8.26 -5.61 -4.21
CA LEU A 97 9.49 -5.67 -5.00
C LEU A 97 10.62 -6.36 -4.23
N LEU A 98 10.78 -6.07 -2.94
CA LEU A 98 11.78 -6.73 -2.11
C LEU A 98 11.45 -8.21 -1.88
N ASP A 99 10.17 -8.55 -1.67
CA ASP A 99 9.72 -9.94 -1.57
C ASP A 99 10.07 -10.71 -2.83
N MET A 100 9.73 -10.17 -4.00
CA MET A 100 10.08 -10.72 -5.30
C MET A 100 11.59 -10.98 -5.43
N LEU A 101 12.46 -10.05 -5.01
CA LEU A 101 13.92 -10.22 -5.10
C LEU A 101 14.49 -11.29 -4.16
N LEU A 102 13.90 -11.44 -2.97
CA LEU A 102 14.37 -12.36 -1.94
C LEU A 102 13.81 -13.77 -2.12
N VAL A 103 12.50 -13.90 -2.34
CA VAL A 103 11.78 -15.18 -2.47
C VAL A 103 12.17 -15.93 -3.73
N THR A 104 12.45 -15.22 -4.83
CA THR A 104 12.89 -15.85 -6.09
C THR A 104 14.35 -16.28 -6.12
N GLY A 105 15.12 -15.91 -5.11
CA GLY A 105 16.56 -16.17 -5.06
C GLY A 105 17.38 -15.37 -6.07
N ILE A 106 16.85 -14.27 -6.63
CA ILE A 106 17.66 -13.28 -7.40
C ILE A 106 18.80 -12.77 -6.50
N ILE A 107 18.51 -12.51 -5.23
CA ILE A 107 19.52 -12.35 -4.18
C ILE A 107 19.68 -13.72 -3.50
N PRO A 108 20.79 -14.44 -3.74
CA PRO A 108 20.97 -15.77 -3.17
C PRO A 108 21.20 -15.69 -1.66
N THR A 109 20.67 -16.66 -0.91
CA THR A 109 20.79 -16.77 0.55
C THR A 109 22.24 -16.86 1.04
N SER A 110 23.14 -17.39 0.20
CA SER A 110 24.58 -17.46 0.47
C SER A 110 25.30 -16.12 0.37
N SER A 111 24.67 -15.09 -0.20
CA SER A 111 25.26 -13.76 -0.32
C SER A 111 25.27 -13.05 1.03
N SER A 112 26.38 -12.38 1.35
CA SER A 112 26.48 -11.51 2.52
C SER A 112 25.50 -10.31 2.49
N ALA A 113 24.92 -10.02 1.33
CA ALA A 113 23.89 -9.00 1.16
C ALA A 113 22.50 -9.48 1.62
N TYR A 114 22.21 -10.78 1.59
CA TYR A 114 20.88 -11.33 1.87
C TYR A 114 20.32 -10.92 3.26
N PRO A 115 21.10 -10.97 4.36
CA PRO A 115 20.62 -10.51 5.67
C PRO A 115 20.22 -9.03 5.71
N TRP A 116 20.93 -8.18 4.95
CA TRP A 116 20.64 -6.74 4.91
C TRP A 116 19.37 -6.45 4.12
N PHE A 117 19.21 -7.06 2.94
CA PHE A 117 17.99 -6.91 2.15
C PHE A 117 16.77 -7.49 2.88
N THR A 118 16.93 -8.61 3.58
CA THR A 118 15.87 -9.19 4.40
C THR A 118 15.49 -8.28 5.57
N ALA A 119 16.46 -7.65 6.22
CA ALA A 119 16.18 -6.68 7.29
C ALA A 119 15.44 -5.43 6.75
N ILE A 120 15.82 -4.94 5.58
CA ILE A 120 15.10 -3.85 4.88
C ILE A 120 13.68 -4.29 4.53
N HIS A 121 13.51 -5.50 3.99
CA HIS A 121 12.21 -6.04 3.63
C HIS A 121 11.27 -6.12 4.84
N ILE A 122 11.73 -6.69 5.95
CA ILE A 122 10.96 -6.77 7.20
C ILE A 122 10.63 -5.37 7.74
N GLY A 123 11.60 -4.45 7.68
CA GLY A 123 11.38 -3.05 8.04
C GLY A 123 10.28 -2.41 7.20
N CYS A 124 10.30 -2.62 5.88
CA CYS A 124 9.29 -2.14 4.94
C CYS A 124 7.91 -2.74 5.20
N ILE A 125 7.82 -4.03 5.51
CA ILE A 125 6.56 -4.69 5.91
C ILE A 125 5.98 -3.97 7.13
N CYS A 126 6.75 -3.89 8.23
CA CYS A 126 6.28 -3.27 9.46
C CYS A 126 5.90 -1.80 9.28
N ALA A 127 6.70 -1.06 8.51
CA ALA A 127 6.42 0.33 8.18
C ALA A 127 5.16 0.49 7.30
N THR A 128 4.86 -0.48 6.42
CA THR A 128 3.63 -0.49 5.61
C THR A 128 2.39 -0.61 6.50
N TYR A 129 2.40 -1.50 7.50
CA TYR A 129 1.30 -1.61 8.47
C TYR A 129 1.16 -0.37 9.36
N TRP A 130 2.28 0.22 9.79
CA TRP A 130 2.27 1.49 10.52
C TRP A 130 1.68 2.63 9.68
N CYS A 131 2.09 2.73 8.41
CA CYS A 131 1.58 3.72 7.47
C CYS A 131 0.07 3.53 7.21
N LEU A 132 -0.40 2.28 7.10
CA LEU A 132 -1.84 1.97 6.97
C LEU A 132 -2.63 2.42 8.20
N LEU A 133 -2.12 2.13 9.40
CA LEU A 133 -2.75 2.56 10.65
C LEU A 133 -2.90 4.08 10.71
N LEU A 134 -1.84 4.83 10.41
CA LEU A 134 -1.88 6.29 10.41
C LEU A 134 -2.83 6.86 9.36
N ASN A 135 -2.87 6.26 8.17
CA ASN A 135 -3.86 6.60 7.16
C ASN A 135 -5.29 6.44 7.68
N GLY A 136 -5.56 5.42 8.51
CA GLY A 136 -6.87 5.24 9.13
C GLY A 136 -7.28 6.38 10.08
N PHE A 137 -6.31 7.05 10.72
CA PHE A 137 -6.57 8.19 11.59
C PHE A 137 -6.80 9.51 10.83
N VAL A 138 -6.36 9.62 9.58
CA VAL A 138 -6.59 10.82 8.75
C VAL A 138 -8.09 11.06 8.54
N GLY A 139 -8.89 9.99 8.42
CA GLY A 139 -10.35 10.10 8.27
C GLY A 139 -11.07 10.69 9.50
N PHE A 140 -10.45 10.68 10.68
CA PHE A 140 -10.99 11.33 11.89
C PHE A 140 -10.62 12.82 12.01
N GLN A 141 -9.89 13.36 11.03
CA GLN A 141 -9.46 14.76 10.99
C GLN A 141 -8.68 15.23 12.24
N PHE A 142 -7.94 14.33 12.90
CA PHE A 142 -7.07 14.69 14.04
C PHE A 142 -5.96 15.68 13.64
N ALA A 143 -5.49 15.59 12.40
CA ALA A 143 -4.65 16.57 11.75
C ALA A 143 -5.34 16.99 10.46
N GLU A 144 -5.32 18.29 10.17
CA GLU A 144 -5.91 18.82 8.94
C GLU A 144 -5.18 18.20 7.74
N ASP A 145 -5.96 17.54 6.88
CA ASP A 145 -5.46 16.78 5.73
C ASP A 145 -4.69 17.67 4.75
N GLY A 146 -3.64 17.14 4.13
CA GLY A 146 -2.80 17.89 3.20
C GLY A 146 -1.92 18.99 3.85
N THR A 147 -2.04 19.23 5.15
CA THR A 147 -1.09 20.12 5.84
C THR A 147 0.33 19.51 5.82
N PRO A 148 1.39 20.35 5.76
CA PRO A 148 2.75 19.85 5.86
C PRO A 148 2.98 19.08 7.16
N LEU A 149 2.28 19.41 8.24
CA LEU A 149 2.34 18.68 9.50
C LEU A 149 1.81 17.24 9.36
N SER A 150 0.64 17.04 8.75
CA SER A 150 0.11 15.69 8.46
C SER A 150 1.12 14.85 7.67
N LEU A 151 1.60 15.39 6.54
CA LEU A 151 2.49 14.66 5.64
C LEU A 151 3.84 14.31 6.26
N TRP A 152 4.49 15.26 6.93
CA TRP A 152 5.78 15.02 7.57
C TRP A 152 5.64 14.12 8.79
N SER A 153 4.52 14.17 9.52
CA SER A 153 4.27 13.27 10.65
C SER A 153 4.20 11.80 10.19
N ILE A 154 3.45 11.52 9.10
CA ILE A 154 3.33 10.16 8.55
C ILE A 154 4.68 9.69 7.98
N ARG A 155 5.37 10.54 7.22
CA ARG A 155 6.67 10.19 6.62
C ARG A 155 7.75 9.89 7.67
N ILE A 156 7.91 10.78 8.66
CA ILE A 156 8.93 10.64 9.69
C ILE A 156 8.60 9.45 10.60
N SER A 157 7.36 9.32 11.06
CA SER A 157 6.99 8.20 11.95
C SER A 157 7.13 6.85 11.25
N THR A 158 6.71 6.74 9.98
CA THR A 158 6.90 5.53 9.16
C THR A 158 8.39 5.22 8.96
N PHE A 159 9.21 6.24 8.71
CA PHE A 159 10.66 6.06 8.58
C PHE A 159 11.32 5.62 9.89
N VAL A 160 10.92 6.21 11.03
CA VAL A 160 11.40 5.79 12.35
C VAL A 160 11.01 4.34 12.63
N TRP A 161 9.76 3.95 12.32
CA TRP A 161 9.29 2.57 12.49
C TRP A 161 10.07 1.58 11.61
N PHE A 162 10.37 1.96 10.37
CA PHE A 162 11.24 1.21 9.46
C PHE A 162 12.64 1.00 10.05
N ILE A 163 13.27 2.06 10.59
CA ILE A 163 14.61 1.95 11.19
C ILE A 163 14.61 1.06 12.44
N ILE A 164 13.63 1.22 13.33
CA ILE A 164 13.52 0.41 14.55
C ILE A 164 13.38 -1.07 14.21
N THR A 165 12.44 -1.41 13.32
CA THR A 165 12.17 -2.81 12.97
C THR A 165 13.27 -3.43 12.10
N GLY A 166 13.87 -2.65 11.20
CA GLY A 166 15.05 -3.05 10.44
C GLY A 166 16.27 -3.31 11.34
N PHE A 167 16.48 -2.46 12.37
CA PHE A 167 17.55 -2.67 13.36
C PHE A 167 17.31 -3.94 14.20
N LEU A 168 16.06 -4.18 14.62
CA LEU A 168 15.69 -5.41 15.32
C LEU A 168 15.94 -6.67 14.46
N ALA A 169 15.59 -6.61 13.17
CA ALA A 169 15.83 -7.71 12.24
C ALA A 169 17.33 -8.00 12.07
N ILE A 170 18.14 -7.00 11.69
CA ILE A 170 19.58 -7.20 11.48
C ILE A 170 20.31 -7.57 12.78
N GLY A 171 19.90 -7.00 13.91
CA GLY A 171 20.42 -7.33 15.24
C GLY A 171 20.15 -8.79 15.60
N THR A 172 18.98 -9.32 15.22
CA THR A 172 18.62 -10.74 15.40
C THR A 172 19.48 -11.65 14.52
N PHE A 173 19.69 -11.29 13.25
CA PHE A 173 20.46 -12.11 12.29
C PHE A 173 21.95 -12.17 12.61
N LYS A 174 22.53 -11.04 13.06
CA LYS A 174 23.96 -10.93 13.35
C LYS A 174 24.33 -11.22 14.80
N GLY A 175 23.34 -11.48 15.67
CA GLY A 175 23.60 -11.77 17.07
C GLY A 175 24.14 -10.57 17.85
N VAL A 176 23.52 -9.40 17.71
CA VAL A 176 23.99 -8.17 18.38
C VAL A 176 23.37 -8.06 19.78
N GLY A 177 24.19 -8.26 20.81
CA GLY A 177 23.80 -8.06 22.21
C GLY A 177 22.82 -9.13 22.71
N ALA A 178 21.67 -8.71 23.21
CA ALA A 178 20.61 -9.61 23.70
C ALA A 178 19.74 -10.22 22.57
N LEU A 179 19.91 -9.72 21.34
CA LEU A 179 19.25 -10.24 20.14
C LEU A 179 20.14 -11.31 19.52
N SER A 180 19.59 -12.50 19.34
CA SER A 180 20.27 -13.61 18.67
C SER A 180 19.24 -14.47 17.96
N TYR A 181 19.69 -15.32 17.04
CA TYR A 181 18.84 -16.27 16.33
C TYR A 181 18.12 -17.25 17.28
N GLN A 182 18.64 -17.50 18.50
CA GLN A 182 17.93 -18.25 19.54
C GLN A 182 16.88 -17.44 20.29
N ASN A 183 17.12 -16.13 20.47
CA ASN A 183 16.22 -15.23 21.18
C ASN A 183 15.53 -14.28 20.19
N GLN A 184 14.60 -14.85 19.44
CA GLN A 184 13.86 -14.18 18.37
C GLN A 184 12.54 -13.54 18.84
N ALA A 185 12.27 -13.55 20.14
CA ALA A 185 10.99 -13.10 20.71
C ALA A 185 10.66 -11.64 20.36
N ALA A 186 11.65 -10.75 20.40
CA ALA A 186 11.46 -9.34 20.07
C ALA A 186 11.06 -9.15 18.60
N LEU A 187 11.78 -9.79 17.67
CA LEU A 187 11.46 -9.75 16.25
C LEU A 187 10.08 -10.34 15.97
N TRP A 188 9.73 -11.44 16.64
CA TRP A 188 8.43 -12.10 16.51
C TRP A 188 7.27 -11.19 16.91
N ILE A 189 7.39 -10.47 18.04
CA ILE A 189 6.35 -9.55 18.51
C ILE A 189 6.17 -8.39 17.52
N PHE A 190 7.27 -7.77 17.07
CA PHE A 190 7.18 -6.62 16.16
C PHE A 190 6.68 -7.01 14.77
N TYR A 191 7.15 -8.14 14.25
CA TYR A 191 6.82 -8.58 12.89
C TYR A 191 5.45 -9.25 12.77
N ILE A 192 5.04 -10.04 13.76
CA ILE A 192 3.73 -10.72 13.74
C ILE A 192 2.72 -9.91 14.55
N VAL A 193 2.85 -9.87 15.88
CA VAL A 193 1.78 -9.36 16.75
C VAL A 193 1.43 -7.90 16.44
N LEU A 194 2.42 -7.01 16.41
CA LEU A 194 2.15 -5.58 16.21
C LEU A 194 1.55 -5.31 14.83
N ASN A 195 2.04 -5.95 13.77
CA ASN A 195 1.49 -5.76 12.42
C ASN A 195 0.01 -6.13 12.34
N TYR A 196 -0.38 -7.25 12.96
CA TYR A 196 -1.78 -7.67 13.01
C TYR A 196 -2.63 -6.73 13.87
N VAL A 197 -2.12 -6.32 15.05
CA VAL A 197 -2.83 -5.36 15.91
C VAL A 197 -3.06 -4.04 15.18
N MET A 198 -2.06 -3.51 14.49
CA MET A 198 -2.19 -2.29 13.69
C MET A 198 -3.23 -2.43 12.58
N PHE A 199 -3.24 -3.56 11.87
CA PHE A 199 -4.26 -3.85 10.86
C PHE A 199 -5.67 -3.92 11.46
N PHE A 200 -5.85 -4.61 12.59
CA PHE A 200 -7.16 -4.70 13.24
C PHE A 200 -7.65 -3.35 13.77
N ILE A 201 -6.76 -2.53 14.35
CA ILE A 201 -7.10 -1.16 14.76
C ILE A 201 -7.55 -0.34 13.56
N TYR A 202 -6.85 -0.46 12.41
CA TYR A 202 -7.27 0.19 11.17
C TYR A 202 -8.67 -0.25 10.73
N ILE A 203 -8.95 -1.56 10.65
CA ILE A 203 -10.27 -2.06 10.24
C ILE A 203 -11.37 -1.56 11.19
N ILE A 204 -11.16 -1.67 12.51
CA ILE A 204 -12.14 -1.22 13.51
C ILE A 204 -12.36 0.29 13.41
N SER A 205 -11.30 1.08 13.27
CA SER A 205 -11.41 2.53 13.16
C SER A 205 -12.17 2.95 11.90
N GLN A 206 -11.94 2.30 10.75
CA GLN A 206 -12.68 2.57 9.52
C GLN A 206 -14.16 2.20 9.64
N ILE A 207 -14.48 1.08 10.28
CA ILE A 207 -15.88 0.69 10.54
C ILE A 207 -16.58 1.75 11.41
N ILE A 208 -15.92 2.22 12.47
CA ILE A 208 -16.46 3.27 13.35
C ILE A 208 -16.70 4.57 12.58
N LEU A 209 -15.76 4.97 11.71
CA LEU A 209 -15.88 6.17 10.89
C LEU A 209 -17.09 6.07 9.95
N VAL A 210 -17.22 4.98 9.19
CA VAL A 210 -18.33 4.82 8.23
C VAL A 210 -19.68 4.81 8.95
N ILE A 211 -19.80 4.08 10.07
CA ILE A 211 -21.09 3.96 10.77
C ILE A 211 -21.53 5.28 11.42
N ASN A 212 -20.59 6.06 11.94
CA ASN A 212 -20.93 7.27 12.71
C ASN A 212 -20.98 8.54 11.85
N THR A 213 -20.27 8.57 10.71
CA THR A 213 -20.06 9.81 9.94
C THR A 213 -20.69 9.77 8.56
N LEU A 214 -20.76 8.61 7.89
CA LEU A 214 -21.23 8.52 6.50
C LEU A 214 -22.67 8.02 6.41
N ASP A 215 -23.46 8.64 5.53
CA ASP A 215 -24.81 8.18 5.20
C ASP A 215 -24.80 6.98 4.23
N ASP A 216 -23.83 6.93 3.30
CA ASP A 216 -23.62 5.79 2.40
C ASP A 216 -22.83 4.68 3.09
N ARG A 217 -23.44 3.50 3.20
CA ARG A 217 -22.84 2.31 3.83
C ARG A 217 -22.16 1.37 2.84
N TRP A 218 -22.16 1.68 1.54
CA TRP A 218 -21.45 0.90 0.55
C TRP A 218 -19.96 0.64 0.91
N PRO A 219 -19.20 1.62 1.44
CA PRO A 219 -17.79 1.41 1.84
C PRO A 219 -17.60 0.34 2.94
N LEU A 220 -18.64 0.03 3.72
CA LEU A 220 -18.58 -1.04 4.73
C LEU A 220 -18.35 -2.41 4.08
N GLY A 221 -18.91 -2.63 2.89
CA GLY A 221 -18.66 -3.85 2.12
C GLY A 221 -17.18 -3.98 1.75
N ASP A 222 -16.56 -2.91 1.25
CA ASP A 222 -15.16 -2.92 0.83
C ASP A 222 -14.22 -3.23 2.00
N ILE A 223 -14.40 -2.61 3.17
CA ILE A 223 -13.56 -2.86 4.35
C ILE A 223 -13.77 -4.28 4.92
N LEU A 224 -15.00 -4.81 4.86
CA LEU A 224 -15.30 -6.17 5.29
C LEU A 224 -14.64 -7.20 4.36
N PHE A 225 -14.70 -6.98 3.05
CA PHE A 225 -14.00 -7.82 2.08
C PHE A 225 -12.48 -7.75 2.24
N ALA A 226 -11.93 -6.57 2.55
CA ALA A 226 -10.50 -6.44 2.88
C ALA A 226 -10.11 -7.32 4.07
N ALA A 227 -10.87 -7.25 5.17
CA ALA A 227 -10.63 -8.07 6.36
C ALA A 227 -10.79 -9.57 6.08
N ALA A 228 -11.79 -9.96 5.28
CA ALA A 228 -12.03 -11.35 4.89
C ALA A 228 -10.89 -11.92 4.03
N PHE A 229 -10.47 -11.20 2.97
CA PHE A 229 -9.36 -11.63 2.14
C PHE A 229 -8.06 -11.71 2.93
N PHE A 230 -7.80 -10.76 3.83
CA PHE A 230 -6.63 -10.81 4.70
C PHE A 230 -6.65 -12.07 5.57
N ALA A 231 -7.75 -12.31 6.31
CA ALA A 231 -7.89 -13.46 7.19
C ALA A 231 -7.75 -14.80 6.44
N ILE A 232 -8.42 -14.94 5.29
CA ILE A 232 -8.31 -16.13 4.43
C ILE A 232 -6.87 -16.31 3.96
N GLY A 233 -6.21 -15.23 3.51
CA GLY A 233 -4.82 -15.25 3.09
C GLY A 233 -3.88 -15.74 4.19
N GLN A 234 -3.98 -15.19 5.39
CA GLN A 234 -3.13 -15.61 6.53
C GLN A 234 -3.37 -17.08 6.92
N VAL A 235 -4.62 -17.54 6.88
CA VAL A 235 -4.95 -18.95 7.19
C VAL A 235 -4.40 -19.90 6.13
N LEU A 236 -4.57 -19.58 4.83
CA LEU A 236 -4.02 -20.39 3.74
C LEU A 236 -2.49 -20.44 3.82
N MET A 237 -1.86 -19.30 4.11
CA MET A 237 -0.42 -19.14 4.13
C MET A 237 0.24 -19.79 5.35
N TYR A 238 -0.29 -19.60 6.57
CA TYR A 238 0.35 -20.13 7.79
C TYR A 238 -0.15 -21.50 8.23
N VAL A 239 -1.40 -21.89 7.92
CA VAL A 239 -1.98 -23.15 8.41
C VAL A 239 -2.01 -24.22 7.33
N PHE A 240 -2.42 -23.87 6.10
CA PHE A 240 -2.67 -24.85 5.04
C PHE A 240 -1.55 -24.96 3.99
N SER A 241 -0.45 -24.20 4.10
CA SER A 241 0.62 -24.17 3.08
C SER A 241 1.14 -25.56 2.69
N VAL A 242 1.52 -26.40 3.66
CA VAL A 242 2.05 -27.76 3.39
C VAL A 242 0.98 -28.65 2.73
N VAL A 243 -0.27 -28.56 3.20
CA VAL A 243 -1.38 -29.33 2.62
C VAL A 243 -1.62 -28.93 1.16
N ILE A 244 -1.59 -27.64 0.86
CA ILE A 244 -1.75 -27.13 -0.51
C ILE A 244 -0.59 -27.60 -1.39
N CYS A 245 0.64 -27.52 -0.89
CA CYS A 245 1.85 -27.90 -1.60
C CYS A 245 1.86 -29.40 -1.96
N ASP A 246 1.52 -30.28 -1.01
CA ASP A 246 1.43 -31.73 -1.25
C ASP A 246 0.33 -32.08 -2.27
N ASN A 247 -0.85 -31.46 -2.15
CA ASN A 247 -1.99 -31.74 -3.04
C ASN A 247 -1.80 -31.19 -4.45
N THR A 248 -1.01 -30.11 -4.60
CA THR A 248 -0.68 -29.53 -5.90
C THR A 248 0.64 -30.05 -6.46
N LYS A 249 1.20 -31.14 -5.92
CA LYS A 249 2.45 -31.76 -6.40
C LYS A 249 3.61 -30.76 -6.51
N HIS A 250 3.75 -29.87 -5.53
CA HIS A 250 4.78 -28.83 -5.49
C HIS A 250 4.72 -27.80 -6.63
N TYR A 251 3.57 -27.61 -7.30
CA TYR A 251 3.42 -26.50 -8.27
C TYR A 251 3.09 -25.16 -7.58
N VAL A 252 2.38 -25.21 -6.46
CA VAL A 252 1.87 -24.04 -5.73
C VAL A 252 1.99 -24.28 -4.23
N ASP A 253 2.27 -23.25 -3.45
CA ASP A 253 2.35 -23.32 -1.99
C ASP A 253 1.46 -22.25 -1.33
N GLY A 254 1.53 -22.14 0.01
CA GLY A 254 0.79 -21.12 0.75
C GLY A 254 1.22 -19.69 0.44
N MET A 255 2.46 -19.45 0.01
CA MET A 255 2.95 -18.11 -0.37
C MET A 255 2.19 -17.57 -1.57
N PHE A 256 1.92 -18.40 -2.58
CA PHE A 256 1.14 -18.02 -3.76
C PHE A 256 -0.26 -17.52 -3.38
N PHE A 257 -1.01 -18.28 -2.58
CA PHE A 257 -2.35 -17.88 -2.14
C PHE A 257 -2.31 -16.69 -1.18
N GLY A 258 -1.29 -16.63 -0.31
CA GLY A 258 -1.04 -15.49 0.56
C GLY A 258 -0.82 -14.19 -0.24
N ALA A 259 0.02 -14.23 -1.28
CA ALA A 259 0.29 -13.09 -2.16
C ALA A 259 -0.97 -12.62 -2.90
N ILE A 260 -1.79 -13.55 -3.43
CA ILE A 260 -3.08 -13.20 -4.07
C ILE A 260 -4.02 -12.54 -3.07
N CYS A 261 -4.22 -13.15 -1.90
CA CYS A 261 -5.12 -12.61 -0.88
C CYS A 261 -4.63 -11.27 -0.31
N ASN A 262 -3.32 -11.07 -0.18
CA ASN A 262 -2.74 -9.79 0.20
C ASN A 262 -2.99 -8.72 -0.87
N LEU A 263 -2.79 -9.05 -2.16
CA LEU A 263 -3.12 -8.13 -3.25
C LEU A 263 -4.61 -7.76 -3.25
N LEU A 264 -5.51 -8.74 -3.09
CA LEU A 264 -6.95 -8.50 -3.00
C LEU A 264 -7.31 -7.62 -1.79
N THR A 265 -6.67 -7.84 -0.64
CA THR A 265 -6.82 -6.98 0.55
C THR A 265 -6.46 -5.52 0.22
N VAL A 266 -5.30 -5.30 -0.40
CA VAL A 266 -4.83 -3.96 -0.79
C VAL A 266 -5.77 -3.32 -1.83
N MET A 267 -6.30 -4.10 -2.77
CA MET A 267 -7.28 -3.64 -3.74
C MET A 267 -8.61 -3.23 -3.08
N MET A 268 -9.05 -3.95 -2.04
CA MET A 268 -10.25 -3.55 -1.29
C MET A 268 -10.00 -2.31 -0.44
N ILE A 269 -8.80 -2.14 0.13
CA ILE A 269 -8.40 -0.88 0.80
C ILE A 269 -8.41 0.30 -0.18
N TYR A 270 -7.91 0.09 -1.40
CA TYR A 270 -8.00 1.09 -2.47
C TYR A 270 -9.45 1.44 -2.80
N LYS A 271 -10.30 0.43 -3.02
CA LYS A 271 -11.73 0.64 -3.32
C LYS A 271 -12.46 1.36 -2.20
N TYR A 272 -12.16 1.01 -0.96
CA TYR A 272 -12.69 1.70 0.22
C TYR A 272 -12.32 3.19 0.18
N TRP A 273 -11.03 3.51 0.01
CA TRP A 273 -10.56 4.90 -0.11
C TRP A 273 -11.20 5.63 -1.29
N ASP A 274 -11.31 4.96 -2.44
CA ASP A 274 -11.94 5.53 -3.63
C ASP A 274 -13.42 5.83 -3.38
N SER A 275 -14.13 4.96 -2.66
CA SER A 275 -15.56 5.09 -2.38
C SER A 275 -15.89 6.22 -1.42
N ILE A 276 -15.05 6.47 -0.41
CA ILE A 276 -15.25 7.59 0.53
C ILE A 276 -14.84 8.96 -0.07
N THR A 277 -14.17 8.98 -1.23
CA THR A 277 -13.69 10.19 -1.92
C THR A 277 -14.38 10.42 -3.28
N LYS A 278 -15.62 9.93 -3.45
CA LYS A 278 -16.38 10.05 -4.72
C LYS A 278 -16.96 11.46 -4.93
N GLU A 279 -17.42 12.12 -3.87
CA GLU A 279 -18.19 13.38 -3.96
C GLU A 279 -17.37 14.56 -4.51
N ASP A 280 -16.05 14.51 -4.38
CA ASP A 280 -15.14 15.54 -4.89
C ASP A 280 -15.09 15.65 -6.43
N LEU A 281 -15.57 14.63 -7.16
CA LEU A 281 -15.58 14.63 -8.63
C LEU A 281 -16.79 15.36 -9.22
N GLU A 282 -17.91 15.45 -8.49
CA GLU A 282 -19.13 16.11 -8.99
C GLU A 282 -18.94 17.63 -9.14
N PHE A 283 -18.10 18.23 -8.27
CA PHE A 283 -17.78 19.66 -8.32
C PHE A 283 -16.79 20.04 -9.44
N SER A 284 -16.06 19.08 -10.02
CA SER A 284 -15.14 19.35 -11.15
C SER A 284 -15.83 19.28 -12.52
N VAL A 285 -17.02 18.70 -12.61
CA VAL A 285 -17.82 18.67 -13.86
C VAL A 285 -18.71 19.92 -14.00
N GLY A 286 -18.88 20.72 -12.93
CA GLY A 286 -19.66 21.96 -12.94
C GLY A 286 -19.01 23.14 -13.71
N SER A 287 -17.72 23.11 -14.04
CA SER A 287 -17.09 24.22 -14.80
C SER A 287 -17.39 24.20 -16.29
N LYS A 288 -17.98 23.12 -16.81
CA LYS A 288 -18.67 23.14 -18.12
C LYS A 288 -20.18 23.13 -17.88
N GLN A 289 -20.64 24.09 -17.09
CA GLN A 289 -22.04 24.50 -17.12
C GLN A 289 -22.40 24.74 -18.58
N ASN A 290 -23.49 24.11 -19.03
CA ASN A 290 -24.00 24.25 -20.38
C ASN A 290 -24.19 25.74 -20.69
N VAL A 291 -23.21 26.35 -21.37
CA VAL A 291 -23.26 27.74 -21.87
C VAL A 291 -24.45 27.96 -22.81
N TRP A 292 -25.12 26.88 -23.21
CA TRP A 292 -26.28 26.88 -24.11
C TRP A 292 -27.60 27.28 -23.44
N GLU A 293 -27.75 27.20 -22.10
CA GLU A 293 -29.02 27.55 -21.42
C GLU A 293 -29.24 29.06 -21.24
N VAL A 294 -28.23 29.91 -21.42
CA VAL A 294 -28.40 31.37 -21.31
C VAL A 294 -28.83 31.99 -22.64
N LYS A 295 -28.68 31.28 -23.77
CA LYS A 295 -28.99 31.83 -25.09
C LYS A 295 -30.49 31.83 -25.42
N GLU A 296 -31.30 31.06 -24.70
CA GLU A 296 -32.76 31.02 -24.88
C GLU A 296 -33.52 32.07 -24.05
N LEU A 297 -32.88 32.71 -23.06
CA LEU A 297 -33.52 33.70 -22.18
C LEU A 297 -33.33 35.16 -22.64
N LEU A 298 -32.44 35.41 -23.60
CA LEU A 298 -32.37 36.70 -24.29
C LEU A 298 -33.27 36.61 -25.52
N GLY A 299 -34.50 37.12 -25.38
CA GLY A 299 -35.42 37.24 -26.51
C GLY A 299 -34.76 37.98 -27.68
N GLU A 300 -35.06 37.54 -28.90
CA GLU A 300 -34.48 38.03 -30.16
C GLU A 300 -34.60 39.56 -30.35
N ASP A 301 -35.45 40.22 -29.55
CA ASP A 301 -35.73 41.65 -29.61
C ASP A 301 -34.63 42.57 -29.03
N GLU A 302 -33.80 42.13 -28.05
CA GLU A 302 -32.72 42.98 -27.50
C GLU A 302 -31.43 42.95 -28.33
N LEU A 303 -31.22 41.88 -29.09
CA LEU A 303 -30.03 41.76 -29.95
C LEU A 303 -30.09 42.72 -31.15
N SER A 304 -31.29 42.99 -31.67
CA SER A 304 -31.50 43.87 -32.82
C SER A 304 -31.32 45.36 -32.48
N GLN A 305 -31.65 45.79 -31.27
CA GLN A 305 -31.41 47.18 -30.82
C GLN A 305 -29.92 47.47 -30.60
N THR A 306 -29.15 46.48 -30.14
CA THR A 306 -27.72 46.67 -29.85
C THR A 306 -26.89 46.78 -31.14
N TYR A 307 -27.30 46.11 -32.23
CA TYR A 307 -26.58 46.21 -33.51
C TYR A 307 -26.83 47.52 -34.27
N ALA A 308 -27.96 48.19 -34.05
CA ALA A 308 -28.29 49.45 -34.73
C ALA A 308 -27.50 50.66 -34.16
N SER A 309 -27.02 50.60 -32.92
CA SER A 309 -26.33 51.71 -32.26
C SER A 309 -24.83 51.81 -32.56
N TYR A 310 -24.20 50.75 -33.10
CA TYR A 310 -22.76 50.73 -33.40
C TYR A 310 -22.37 51.23 -34.81
N GLN A 311 -23.33 51.56 -35.69
CA GLN A 311 -23.01 51.97 -37.07
C GLN A 311 -22.82 53.49 -37.30
N GLN A 312 -22.78 54.33 -36.25
CA GLN A 312 -22.82 55.79 -36.44
C GLN A 312 -21.69 56.65 -35.85
N GLN A 313 -20.52 56.10 -35.49
CA GLN A 313 -19.39 56.95 -35.04
C GLN A 313 -18.06 56.66 -35.77
N PRO A 314 -17.39 57.68 -36.34
CA PRO A 314 -16.09 57.53 -36.97
C PRO A 314 -14.94 57.55 -35.94
N ALA A 315 -13.88 56.79 -36.23
CA ALA A 315 -12.68 56.60 -35.41
C ALA A 315 -11.92 57.91 -35.12
N PRO A 316 -11.15 58.01 -34.00
CA PRO A 316 -9.69 58.01 -34.16
C PRO A 316 -8.81 57.49 -32.97
N THR A 317 -7.67 56.88 -33.38
CA THR A 317 -6.27 56.97 -32.87
C THR A 317 -5.88 56.61 -31.42
N THR A 318 -4.96 55.63 -31.31
CA THR A 318 -3.99 55.34 -30.22
C THR A 318 -3.08 56.52 -29.85
N PRO A 319 -2.61 56.61 -28.59
CA PRO A 319 -1.20 56.27 -28.32
C PRO A 319 -0.90 55.57 -26.97
N GLN A 320 0.27 54.92 -26.96
CA GLN A 320 0.94 54.20 -25.88
C GLN A 320 1.20 55.05 -24.62
N HIS A 321 1.19 54.41 -23.44
CA HIS A 321 2.22 54.67 -22.41
C HIS A 321 2.38 53.50 -21.43
N TYR A 322 3.62 53.01 -21.32
CA TYR A 322 4.16 52.20 -20.23
C TYR A 322 4.51 53.12 -19.05
N GLN A 323 4.31 52.69 -17.79
CA GLN A 323 5.34 52.76 -16.75
C GLN A 323 5.00 51.92 -15.48
N PRO A 324 6.02 51.33 -14.82
CA PRO A 324 5.89 50.46 -13.64
C PRO A 324 6.12 51.24 -12.33
N TYR A 325 5.72 50.69 -11.19
CA TYR A 325 6.11 51.22 -9.87
C TYR A 325 6.57 50.11 -8.90
N GLU A 326 7.82 50.24 -8.47
CA GLU A 326 8.43 49.61 -7.28
C GLU A 326 8.86 50.71 -6.28
N GLN A 327 8.60 50.42 -4.99
CA GLN A 327 9.32 50.74 -3.73
C GLN A 327 9.61 52.19 -3.24
N HIS A 328 9.05 52.47 -2.04
CA HIS A 328 9.56 53.09 -0.76
C HIS A 328 10.75 54.10 -0.78
N PRO A 329 10.97 54.98 0.24
CA PRO A 329 10.61 54.85 1.67
C PRO A 329 10.18 56.13 2.43
N TYR A 330 9.65 55.99 3.66
CA TYR A 330 10.02 56.76 4.87
C TYR A 330 9.62 55.96 6.12
#